data_AF-A0A2Z3JTV5-F1
#
_entry.id   AF-A0A2Z3JTV5-F1
#
_cell.length_a   1.000
_cell.length_b   1.000
_cell.length_c   1.000
_cell.angle_alpha   90.00
_cell.angle_beta   90.00
_cell.angle_gamma   90.00
#
_symmetry.space_group_name_H-M   'P 1'
#
loop_
_entity.id
_entity.type
_entity.pdbx_description
1 polymer ?
#
loop_
_entity_poly.entity_id
_entity_poly.type
_entity_poly.pdbx_seq_one_letter_code
_entity_poly.pdbx_strand_id
1 'polypeptide(L)'
;MGGSTPKRRVNSRAKGARGELELAHALTAAGFPASRGQQHKGGENSPDVVCEALRAFHIEAKLTATCKIHSPAQLALWDAQAQRDAGQFRTPLVIHRWNGNKIWWVRVLKPGWPAVWLTLPEFLTSTHIWEPV
;
A
#
# COMPACT_ATOMS: atom_id res chain seq x y z
N MET A 1 42.94 -2.16 14.25
CA MET A 1 42.17 -1.00 13.72
C MET A 1 41.23 -1.52 12.65
N GLY A 2 39.95 -1.17 12.74
CA GLY A 2 38.92 -1.60 11.78
C GLY A 2 37.56 -1.12 12.27
N GLY A 3 37.35 0.20 12.28
CA GLY A 3 36.10 0.81 12.72
C GLY A 3 34.95 0.43 11.81
N SER A 4 33.84 -0.03 12.39
CA SER A 4 32.61 -0.29 11.65
C SER A 4 32.00 1.04 11.20
N THR A 5 31.72 1.15 9.91
CA THR A 5 31.02 2.30 9.34
C THR A 5 29.61 2.38 9.95
N PRO A 6 29.16 3.53 10.50
CA PRO A 6 27.84 3.61 11.11
C PRO A 6 26.76 3.41 10.05
N LYS A 7 25.90 2.41 10.26
CA LYS A 7 24.76 2.09 9.39
C LYS A 7 23.81 3.29 9.38
N ARG A 8 23.78 4.04 8.27
CA ARG A 8 22.93 5.23 8.10
C ARG A 8 21.47 4.87 8.40
N ARG A 9 20.95 5.39 9.52
CA ARG A 9 19.58 5.10 9.99
C ARG A 9 18.60 5.73 9.00
N VAL A 10 17.93 4.89 8.20
CA VAL A 10 16.86 5.35 7.31
C VAL A 10 15.72 5.86 8.19
N ASN A 11 15.28 7.09 7.98
CA ASN A 11 14.09 7.63 8.63
C ASN A 11 12.84 6.97 8.01
N SER A 12 12.50 5.77 8.47
CA SER A 12 11.38 4.96 7.98
C SER A 12 10.05 5.68 8.09
N ARG A 13 9.86 6.52 9.13
CA ARG A 13 8.64 7.30 9.35
C ARG A 13 8.44 8.36 8.27
N ALA A 14 9.47 9.16 7.99
CA ALA A 14 9.39 10.16 6.92
C ALA A 14 9.19 9.53 5.54
N LYS A 15 9.80 8.35 5.31
CA LYS A 15 9.65 7.61 4.06
C LYS A 15 8.23 7.05 3.89
N GLY A 16 7.63 6.53 4.97
CA GLY A 16 6.24 6.05 5.00
C GLY A 16 5.26 7.17 4.68
N ALA A 17 5.32 8.27 5.44
CA ALA A 17 4.45 9.42 5.25
C ALA A 17 4.50 10.00 3.83
N ARG A 18 5.69 10.04 3.20
CA ARG A 18 5.84 10.45 1.81
C ARG A 18 5.16 9.47 0.84
N GLY A 19 5.35 8.17 1.04
CA GLY A 19 4.72 7.15 0.20
C GLY A 19 3.19 7.22 0.25
N GLU A 20 2.63 7.36 1.45
CA GLU A 20 1.19 7.52 1.67
C GLU A 20 0.65 8.80 0.99
N LEU A 21 1.37 9.92 1.11
CA LEU A 21 0.98 11.18 0.48
C LEU A 21 1.05 11.11 -1.06
N GLU A 22 2.11 10.52 -1.62
CA GLU A 22 2.23 10.34 -3.07
C GLU A 22 1.11 9.45 -3.61
N LEU A 23 0.70 8.41 -2.87
CA LEU A 23 -0.43 7.57 -3.24
C LEU A 23 -1.75 8.33 -3.18
N ALA A 24 -1.99 9.11 -2.11
CA ALA A 24 -3.19 9.94 -1.98
C ALA A 24 -3.32 10.94 -3.15
N HIS A 25 -2.21 11.55 -3.58
CA HIS A 25 -2.19 12.40 -4.78
C HIS A 25 -2.50 11.62 -6.06
N ALA A 26 -1.94 10.42 -6.22
CA ALA A 26 -2.18 9.59 -7.40
C ALA A 26 -3.67 9.17 -7.50
N LEU A 27 -4.28 8.79 -6.39
CA LEU A 27 -5.72 8.50 -6.30
C LEU A 27 -6.56 9.74 -6.63
N THR A 28 -6.23 10.88 -6.02
CA THR A 28 -6.96 12.13 -6.24
C THR A 28 -6.87 12.57 -7.71
N ALA A 29 -5.69 12.47 -8.33
CA ALA A 29 -5.50 12.76 -9.74
C ALA A 29 -6.27 11.80 -10.67
N ALA A 30 -6.54 10.57 -10.21
CA ALA A 30 -7.37 9.60 -10.91
C ALA A 30 -8.89 9.80 -10.67
N GLY A 31 -9.30 10.87 -9.96
CA GLY A 31 -10.71 11.15 -9.67
C GLY A 31 -11.25 10.51 -8.38
N PHE A 32 -10.37 9.98 -7.53
CA PHE A 32 -10.70 9.37 -6.24
C PHE A 32 -10.11 10.22 -5.11
N PRO A 33 -10.83 11.25 -4.62
CA PRO A 33 -10.33 12.14 -3.57
C PRO A 33 -9.83 11.32 -2.37
N ALA A 34 -8.55 11.49 -2.04
CA ALA A 34 -7.89 10.72 -1.02
C ALA A 34 -6.97 11.60 -0.17
N SER A 35 -6.75 11.19 1.08
CA SER A 35 -5.85 11.86 2.00
C SER A 35 -5.01 10.85 2.78
N ARG A 36 -3.85 11.29 3.26
CA ARG A 36 -3.02 10.47 4.14
C ARG A 36 -3.71 10.27 5.48
N GLY A 37 -3.70 9.04 6.01
CA GLY A 37 -4.18 8.78 7.36
C GLY A 37 -3.39 9.57 8.41
N GLN A 38 -4.08 10.18 9.36
CA GLN A 38 -3.46 10.80 10.52
C GLN A 38 -3.67 9.91 11.74
N GLN A 39 -2.56 9.47 12.35
CA GLN A 39 -2.60 8.85 13.68
C GLN A 39 -2.94 9.93 14.71
N HIS A 40 -4.23 10.12 15.02
CA HIS A 40 -4.64 10.96 16.13
C HIS A 40 -4.55 10.18 17.45
N LYS A 41 -3.79 10.71 18.42
CA LYS A 41 -3.70 10.30 19.83
C LYS A 41 -3.79 8.78 20.09
N GLY A 42 -2.80 8.02 19.63
CA GLY A 42 -2.45 6.72 20.21
C GLY A 42 -3.13 5.46 19.64
N GLY A 43 -3.89 5.55 18.55
CA GLY A 43 -4.35 4.37 17.82
C GLY A 43 -3.33 3.90 16.77
N GLU A 44 -2.78 2.70 16.91
CA GLU A 44 -1.88 2.09 15.91
C GLU A 44 -2.58 1.68 14.61
N ASN A 45 -3.92 1.77 14.54
CA ASN A 45 -4.73 1.21 13.45
C ASN A 45 -5.26 2.24 12.43
N SER A 46 -4.63 3.41 12.31
CA SER A 46 -5.03 4.36 11.27
C SER A 46 -4.63 3.84 9.88
N PRO A 47 -5.55 3.83 8.89
CA PRO A 47 -5.21 3.39 7.53
C PRO A 47 -4.19 4.33 6.90
N ASP A 48 -3.27 3.79 6.09
CA ASP A 48 -2.23 4.55 5.40
C ASP A 48 -2.82 5.70 4.54
N VAL A 49 -3.91 5.40 3.82
CA VAL A 49 -4.64 6.34 2.96
C VAL A 49 -6.14 6.18 3.18
N VAL A 50 -6.84 7.31 3.29
CA VAL A 50 -8.30 7.39 3.41
C VAL A 50 -8.88 7.86 2.08
N CYS A 51 -9.79 7.08 1.50
CA CYS A 51 -10.55 7.41 0.30
C CYS A 51 -11.94 6.77 0.42
N GLU A 52 -13.00 7.59 0.40
CA GLU A 52 -14.37 7.12 0.67
C GLU A 52 -14.83 6.07 -0.35
N ALA A 53 -14.54 6.30 -1.63
CA ALA A 53 -14.84 5.35 -2.69
C ALA A 53 -14.15 3.99 -2.46
N LEU A 54 -13.00 3.97 -1.78
CA LEU A 54 -12.23 2.76 -1.50
C LEU A 54 -12.47 2.19 -0.08
N ARG A 55 -13.55 2.57 0.62
CA ARG A 55 -13.82 2.12 2.00
C ARG A 55 -13.96 0.59 2.16
N ALA A 56 -14.29 -0.12 1.09
CA ALA A 56 -14.36 -1.59 1.06
C ALA A 56 -12.96 -2.25 1.05
N PHE A 57 -11.89 -1.46 0.95
CA PHE A 57 -10.51 -1.93 0.89
C PHE A 57 -9.70 -1.44 2.09
N HIS A 58 -8.70 -2.23 2.46
CA HIS A 58 -7.64 -1.81 3.36
C HIS A 58 -6.38 -1.58 2.55
N ILE A 59 -5.89 -0.35 2.52
CA ILE A 59 -4.75 0.06 1.72
C ILE A 59 -3.49 0.06 2.58
N GLU A 60 -2.51 -0.76 2.19
CA GLU A 60 -1.14 -0.71 2.69
C GLU A 60 -0.21 -0.13 1.60
N ALA A 61 0.38 1.04 1.85
CA ALA A 61 1.21 1.77 0.89
C ALA A 61 2.69 1.43 1.05
N LYS A 62 3.33 0.87 0.00
CA LYS A 62 4.74 0.47 0.03
C LYS A 62 5.57 1.22 -1.01
N LEU A 63 6.33 2.23 -0.58
CA LEU A 63 7.34 2.90 -1.41
C LEU A 63 8.75 2.36 -1.11
N THR A 64 9.42 1.78 -2.10
CA THR A 64 10.78 1.21 -1.93
C THR A 64 11.82 1.83 -2.88
N ALA A 65 13.09 1.50 -2.66
CA ALA A 65 14.15 1.94 -3.58
C ALA A 65 14.17 1.13 -4.88
N THR A 66 13.80 -0.16 -4.82
CA THR A 66 13.83 -1.09 -5.95
C THR A 66 12.55 -1.92 -5.98
N CYS A 67 12.15 -2.38 -7.18
CA CYS A 67 10.98 -3.22 -7.37
C CYS A 67 11.02 -4.46 -6.46
N LYS A 68 9.89 -4.78 -5.82
CA LYS A 68 9.72 -5.97 -4.95
C LYS A 68 8.64 -6.94 -5.43
N ILE A 69 8.01 -6.68 -6.56
CA ILE A 69 6.91 -7.50 -7.11
C ILE A 69 7.33 -8.97 -7.34
N HIS A 70 8.61 -9.23 -7.61
CA HIS A 70 9.14 -10.58 -7.82
C HIS A 70 9.89 -11.15 -6.61
N SER A 71 9.71 -10.59 -5.40
CA SER A 71 10.39 -11.06 -4.19
C SER A 71 9.42 -11.84 -3.31
N PRO A 72 9.39 -13.18 -3.35
CA PRO A 72 8.40 -13.97 -2.62
C PRO A 72 8.42 -13.70 -1.11
N ALA A 73 9.62 -13.59 -0.53
CA ALA A 73 9.78 -13.29 0.89
C ALA A 73 9.21 -11.91 1.26
N GLN A 74 9.41 -10.89 0.42
CA GLN A 74 8.89 -9.56 0.68
C GLN A 74 7.37 -9.50 0.53
N LEU A 75 6.84 -10.19 -0.48
CA LEU A 75 5.41 -10.31 -0.70
C LEU A 75 4.72 -11.00 0.46
N ALA A 76 5.26 -12.12 0.96
CA ALA A 76 4.70 -12.83 2.11
C ALA A 76 4.59 -11.92 3.35
N LEU A 77 5.59 -11.06 3.60
CA LEU A 77 5.55 -10.11 4.71
C LEU A 77 4.48 -9.03 4.51
N TRP A 78 4.35 -8.49 3.30
CA TRP A 78 3.36 -7.45 2.99
C TRP A 78 1.94 -7.99 2.98
N ASP A 79 1.73 -9.16 2.37
CA ASP A 79 0.44 -9.81 2.29
C ASP A 79 -0.08 -10.15 3.70
N ALA A 80 0.79 -10.72 4.54
CA ALA A 80 0.43 -11.04 5.92
C ALA A 80 0.11 -9.78 6.75
N GLN A 81 0.79 -8.65 6.50
CA GLN A 81 0.46 -7.39 7.17
C GLN A 81 -0.91 -6.87 6.70
N ALA A 82 -1.10 -6.70 5.40
CA ALA A 82 -2.34 -6.18 4.84
C ALA A 82 -3.55 -7.03 5.26
N GLN A 83 -3.42 -8.36 5.24
CA GLN A 83 -4.48 -9.29 5.67
C GLN A 83 -4.85 -9.15 7.14
N ARG A 84 -3.86 -9.01 8.04
CA ARG A 84 -4.12 -8.80 9.47
C ARG A 84 -4.84 -7.48 9.72
N ASP A 85 -4.40 -6.42 9.06
CA ASP A 85 -4.85 -5.05 9.33
C ASP A 85 -6.18 -4.72 8.62
N ALA A 86 -6.52 -5.45 7.55
CA ALA A 86 -7.79 -5.32 6.85
C ALA A 86 -8.99 -5.69 7.73
N GLY A 87 -8.84 -6.68 8.60
CA GLY A 87 -9.93 -7.30 9.35
C GLY A 87 -10.86 -8.13 8.47
N GLN A 88 -12.09 -8.37 8.93
CA GLN A 88 -13.03 -9.29 8.27
C GLN A 88 -13.86 -8.66 7.15
N PHE A 89 -13.94 -7.32 7.10
CA PHE A 89 -14.92 -6.60 6.27
C PHE A 89 -14.31 -5.83 5.11
N ARG A 90 -12.98 -5.86 4.95
CA ARG A 90 -12.27 -5.12 3.90
C ARG A 90 -11.38 -6.05 3.12
N THR A 91 -11.30 -5.83 1.82
CA THR A 91 -10.33 -6.52 0.96
C THR A 91 -8.95 -5.90 1.15
N PRO A 92 -7.92 -6.68 1.53
CA PRO A 92 -6.56 -6.17 1.67
C PRO A 92 -5.94 -5.82 0.31
N LEU A 93 -5.28 -4.68 0.25
CA LEU A 93 -4.51 -4.21 -0.88
C LEU A 93 -3.09 -3.86 -0.44
N VAL A 94 -2.10 -4.26 -1.24
CA VAL A 94 -0.74 -3.69 -1.16
C VAL A 94 -0.54 -2.82 -2.39
N ILE A 95 -0.39 -1.51 -2.18
CA ILE A 95 -0.16 -0.56 -3.26
C ILE A 95 1.31 -0.17 -3.27
N HIS A 96 2.02 -0.64 -4.30
CA HIS A 96 3.47 -0.62 -4.38
C HIS A 96 3.97 0.29 -5.50
N ARG A 97 5.01 1.06 -5.18
CA ARG A 97 5.83 1.79 -6.14
C ARG A 97 7.29 1.76 -5.68
N TRP A 98 8.20 1.95 -6.62
CA TRP A 98 9.62 2.13 -6.33
C TRP A 98 10.19 3.36 -7.02
N ASN A 99 11.33 3.83 -6.55
CA ASN A 99 12.02 4.98 -7.13
C ASN A 99 12.25 4.81 -8.64
N GLY A 100 12.01 5.88 -9.41
CA GLY A 100 12.17 5.88 -10.87
C GLY A 100 10.99 5.29 -11.65
N ASN A 101 10.13 4.49 -11.02
CA ASN A 101 8.90 4.03 -11.65
C ASN A 101 7.80 5.10 -11.54
N LYS A 102 6.97 5.24 -12.59
CA LYS A 102 5.82 6.15 -12.62
C LYS A 102 4.49 5.46 -12.34
N ILE A 103 4.47 4.13 -12.39
CA ILE A 103 3.27 3.31 -12.27
C ILE A 103 3.10 2.86 -10.82
N TRP A 104 1.91 3.08 -10.26
CA TRP A 104 1.48 2.41 -9.03
C TRP A 104 0.93 1.04 -9.36
N TRP A 105 1.42 0.01 -8.67
CA TRP A 105 0.97 -1.36 -8.80
C TRP A 105 0.13 -1.74 -7.60
N VAL A 106 -1.01 -2.37 -7.82
CA VAL A 106 -1.98 -2.78 -6.81
C VAL A 106 -1.97 -4.30 -6.76
N ARG A 107 -1.56 -4.86 -5.64
CA ARG A 107 -1.75 -6.27 -5.32
C ARG A 107 -3.06 -6.44 -4.60
N VAL A 108 -3.99 -7.17 -5.20
CA VAL A 108 -5.29 -7.46 -4.63
C VAL A 108 -5.25 -8.82 -3.93
N LEU A 109 -5.62 -8.86 -2.66
CA LEU A 109 -5.61 -10.06 -1.82
C LEU A 109 -7.05 -10.45 -1.43
N LYS A 110 -7.93 -10.59 -2.43
CA LYS A 110 -9.34 -10.95 -2.22
C LYS A 110 -9.43 -12.36 -1.60
N PRO A 111 -10.07 -12.54 -0.44
CA PRO A 111 -10.21 -13.86 0.18
C PRO A 111 -10.85 -14.87 -0.78
N GLY A 112 -10.28 -16.09 -0.85
CA GLY A 112 -10.75 -17.15 -1.75
C GLY A 112 -10.30 -17.01 -3.20
N TRP A 113 -9.52 -15.98 -3.55
CA TRP A 113 -9.00 -15.75 -4.90
C TRP A 113 -7.47 -15.76 -4.91
N PRO A 114 -6.83 -16.15 -6.02
CA PRO A 114 -5.40 -15.93 -6.20
C PRO A 114 -5.06 -14.44 -6.12
N ALA A 115 -3.92 -14.11 -5.53
CA ALA A 115 -3.43 -12.74 -5.52
C ALA A 115 -3.10 -12.27 -6.94
N VAL A 116 -3.64 -11.12 -7.34
CA VAL A 116 -3.41 -10.53 -8.66
C VAL A 116 -2.68 -9.20 -8.55
N TRP A 117 -1.92 -8.86 -9.59
CA TRP A 117 -1.32 -7.55 -9.77
C TRP A 117 -2.06 -6.80 -10.86
N LEU A 118 -2.47 -5.58 -10.55
CA LEU A 118 -3.03 -4.62 -11.49
C LEU A 118 -2.21 -3.34 -11.41
N THR A 119 -2.19 -2.54 -12.46
CA THR A 119 -1.83 -1.13 -12.34
C THR A 119 -2.95 -0.38 -11.61
N LEU A 120 -2.64 0.77 -11.02
CA LEU A 120 -3.66 1.58 -10.33
C LEU A 120 -4.85 1.93 -11.26
N PRO A 121 -4.66 2.36 -12.52
CA PRO A 121 -5.77 2.57 -13.44
C PRO A 121 -6.61 1.31 -13.67
N GLU A 122 -5.97 0.17 -13.95
CA GLU A 122 -6.69 -1.10 -14.16
C GLU A 122 -7.53 -1.48 -12.93
N PHE A 123 -6.97 -1.34 -11.73
CA PHE A 123 -7.70 -1.58 -10.48
C PHE A 123 -8.92 -0.65 -10.32
N LEU A 124 -8.76 0.64 -10.59
CA LEU A 124 -9.83 1.64 -10.44
C LEU A 124 -10.95 1.49 -11.48
N THR A 125 -10.67 0.84 -12.62
CA THR A 125 -11.66 0.58 -13.67
C THR A 125 -12.19 -0.86 -13.68
N SER A 126 -11.68 -1.75 -12.83
CA SER A 126 -12.10 -3.15 -12.79
C SER A 126 -13.42 -3.32 -12.04
N THR A 127 -14.45 -3.89 -12.66
CA THR A 127 -15.76 -4.09 -12.00
C THR A 127 -15.76 -5.28 -11.03
N HIS A 128 -15.21 -6.43 -11.44
CA HIS A 128 -15.21 -7.69 -10.68
C HIS A 128 -14.39 -7.65 -9.37
N ILE A 129 -13.41 -6.75 -9.27
CA ILE A 129 -12.60 -6.58 -8.05
C ILE A 129 -13.41 -5.91 -6.93
N TRP A 130 -14.37 -5.07 -7.28
CA TRP A 130 -15.13 -4.24 -6.36
C TRP A 130 -16.42 -4.91 -5.88
N GLU A 131 -16.81 -6.00 -6.53
CA GLU A 131 -17.92 -6.83 -6.09
C GLU A 131 -17.56 -7.54 -4.77
N PRO A 132 -18.49 -7.57 -3.79
CA PRO A 132 -18.35 -8.42 -2.61
C PRO A 132 -18.06 -9.88 -2.99
N VAL A 133 -17.42 -10.61 -2.08
CA VAL A 133 -17.33 -12.08 -2.19
C VAL A 133 -18.66 -12.70 -1.82
#